data_AF-A0A7Y0ALA6-F1
#
_entry.id   AF-A0A7Y0ALA6-F1
#
_cell.length_a   1.000
_cell.length_b   1.000
_cell.length_c   1.000
_cell.angle_alpha   90.00
_cell.angle_beta   90.00
_cell.angle_gamma   90.00
#
_symmetry.space_group_name_H-M   'P 1'
#
loop_
_entity.id
_entity.type
_entity.pdbx_description
1 polymer ?
#
loop_
_entity_poly.entity_id
_entity_poly.type
_entity_poly.pdbx_seq_one_letter_code
_entity_poly.pdbx_strand_id
1 'polypeptide(L)'
;MAFFYGIANAQCIAYTGQAMNPGETYCLTGNLTLVNDITIPQDAFLIIQPGGSLIVKGITVNGNLEIGDTGSVKSEGSIIIGVFGSQKNSKVKLGTKAYLSLTGSVSQGDPSFMGTFPGAMSTIDMGTYSVVEICGTFSQQSITYPFINYVGAPLGKAYCIAKAQVSGGGTSILSNDSQIIAIAMDTVTGLAPGNASFCGPNATQAMCPALWPVGLPGDKFACGFADEVVLELDDYCTKPGISGTPDGYTKMGITIQQKTTSWPENIPNGFLALESKTKGFVITRVPHVSQTPQLGDAVTEPKEGMIVYDIQDRCVKLYNGTQWKCIERSCND
;
A
#
# COMPACT_ATOMS: atom_id res chain seq x y z
N MET A 1 38.18 4.34 16.44
CA MET A 1 37.58 3.17 17.11
C MET A 1 36.08 3.42 17.17
N ALA A 2 35.36 3.09 16.10
CA ALA A 2 33.92 3.34 15.99
C ALA A 2 33.18 2.13 16.58
N PHE A 3 32.48 2.34 17.68
CA PHE A 3 31.61 1.34 18.28
C PHE A 3 30.34 1.22 17.42
N PHE A 4 30.28 0.14 16.63
CA PHE A 4 29.02 -0.34 16.08
C PHE A 4 28.22 -0.96 17.23
N TYR A 5 27.23 -0.24 17.74
CA TYR A 5 26.18 -0.85 18.55
C TYR A 5 25.33 -1.71 17.62
N GLY A 6 25.62 -3.01 17.62
CA GLY A 6 24.76 -4.02 17.03
C GLY A 6 23.40 -3.96 17.72
N ILE A 7 22.35 -3.76 16.92
CA ILE A 7 20.97 -3.97 17.36
C ILE A 7 20.90 -5.46 17.70
N ALA A 8 20.75 -5.78 18.98
CA ALA A 8 20.46 -7.13 19.41
C ALA A 8 19.19 -7.57 18.67
N ASN A 9 19.28 -8.66 17.90
CA ASN A 9 18.11 -9.30 17.31
C ASN A 9 17.13 -9.60 18.45
N ALA A 10 16.04 -8.84 18.56
CA ALA A 10 14.92 -9.24 19.39
C ALA A 10 14.51 -10.63 18.91
N GLN A 11 14.70 -11.66 19.75
CA GLN A 11 14.34 -13.02 19.38
C GLN A 11 12.84 -13.05 19.12
N CYS A 12 12.45 -13.37 17.90
CA CYS A 12 11.05 -13.48 17.57
C CYS A 12 10.52 -14.87 17.97
N ILE A 13 9.62 -14.90 18.94
CA ILE A 13 8.98 -16.12 19.43
C ILE A 13 7.91 -16.53 18.41
N ALA A 14 7.93 -17.78 17.95
CA ALA A 14 6.90 -18.25 17.00
C ALA A 14 5.50 -18.12 17.61
N TYR A 15 4.59 -17.44 16.92
CA TYR A 15 3.21 -17.29 17.33
C TYR A 15 2.37 -18.46 16.82
N THR A 16 1.81 -19.23 17.74
CA THR A 16 0.97 -20.41 17.47
C THR A 16 -0.42 -20.31 18.13
N GLY A 17 -0.76 -19.12 18.65
CA GLY A 17 -2.01 -18.88 19.38
C GLY A 17 -1.86 -18.89 20.90
N GLN A 18 -0.63 -19.00 21.43
CA GLN A 18 -0.37 -18.85 22.86
C GLN A 18 -0.64 -17.43 23.38
N ALA A 19 -0.81 -17.28 24.69
CA ALA A 19 -0.82 -15.97 25.34
C ALA A 19 0.54 -15.27 25.16
N MET A 20 0.50 -13.95 24.94
CA MET A 20 1.70 -13.13 24.76
C MET A 20 2.08 -12.46 26.09
N ASN A 21 3.38 -12.34 26.37
CA ASN A 21 3.89 -11.61 27.53
C ASN A 21 4.34 -10.18 27.16
N PRO A 22 4.19 -9.20 28.07
CA PRO A 22 4.73 -7.84 27.88
C PRO A 22 6.23 -7.84 27.55
N GLY A 23 6.65 -6.98 26.63
CA GLY A 23 8.06 -6.81 26.23
C GLY A 23 8.59 -7.88 25.27
N GLU A 24 7.83 -8.94 25.00
CA GLU A 24 8.22 -9.98 24.05
C GLU A 24 7.71 -9.69 22.64
N THR A 25 8.44 -10.20 21.64
CA THR A 25 8.06 -10.12 20.22
C THR A 25 7.69 -11.50 19.71
N TYR A 26 6.51 -11.60 19.12
CA TYR A 26 5.95 -12.80 18.54
C TYR A 26 5.85 -12.68 17.02
N CYS A 27 6.20 -13.72 16.27
CA CYS A 27 6.13 -13.76 14.81
C CYS A 27 5.22 -14.88 14.35
N LEU A 28 4.20 -14.56 13.55
CA LEU A 28 3.47 -15.55 12.77
C LEU A 28 4.10 -15.66 11.37
N THR A 29 4.51 -16.87 11.01
CA THR A 29 4.92 -17.22 9.64
C THR A 29 3.85 -18.10 9.01
N GLY A 30 3.35 -17.73 7.83
CA GLY A 30 2.28 -18.46 7.15
C GLY A 30 0.89 -18.14 7.71
N ASN A 31 0.01 -19.14 7.71
CA ASN A 31 -1.42 -18.96 8.01
C ASN A 31 -1.78 -19.58 9.37
N LEU A 32 -2.54 -18.84 10.18
CA LEU A 32 -3.07 -19.31 11.46
C LEU A 32 -4.53 -18.86 11.61
N THR A 33 -5.39 -19.80 12.03
CA THR A 33 -6.79 -19.52 12.35
C THR A 33 -7.05 -19.93 13.79
N LEU A 34 -7.56 -18.98 14.59
CA LEU A 34 -7.92 -19.17 15.98
C LEU A 34 -9.42 -18.91 16.15
N VAL A 35 -10.05 -19.71 17.00
CA VAL A 35 -11.49 -19.60 17.31
C VAL A 35 -11.78 -18.73 18.54
N ASN A 36 -10.75 -18.06 19.07
CA ASN A 36 -10.83 -17.24 20.27
C ASN A 36 -10.36 -15.81 19.98
N ASP A 37 -10.60 -14.91 20.93
CA ASP A 37 -10.02 -13.58 20.94
C ASP A 37 -8.52 -13.63 21.27
N ILE A 38 -7.78 -12.63 20.80
CA ILE A 38 -6.37 -12.44 21.14
C ILE A 38 -6.15 -11.09 21.81
N THR A 39 -5.17 -11.03 22.70
CA THR A 39 -4.73 -9.79 23.36
C THR A 39 -3.23 -9.63 23.21
N ILE A 40 -2.81 -8.52 22.60
CA ILE A 40 -1.42 -8.07 22.55
C ILE A 40 -1.23 -7.12 23.73
N PRO A 41 -0.56 -7.53 24.82
CA PRO A 41 -0.40 -6.69 26.00
C PRO A 41 0.52 -5.50 25.72
N GLN A 42 0.52 -4.53 26.63
CA GLN A 42 1.41 -3.37 26.55
C GLN A 42 2.87 -3.81 26.40
N ASP A 43 3.63 -3.04 25.65
CA ASP A 43 5.05 -3.28 25.34
C ASP A 43 5.34 -4.60 24.57
N ALA A 44 4.35 -5.44 24.27
CA ALA A 44 4.51 -6.61 23.40
C ALA A 44 4.32 -6.27 21.90
N PHE A 45 4.86 -7.13 21.05
CA PHE A 45 4.75 -7.05 19.60
C PHE A 45 4.23 -8.37 19.03
N LEU A 46 3.23 -8.32 18.16
CA LEU A 46 2.85 -9.41 17.28
C LEU A 46 3.11 -8.98 15.84
N ILE A 47 3.95 -9.73 15.13
CA ILE A 47 4.32 -9.49 13.74
C ILE A 47 3.76 -10.62 12.89
N ILE A 48 2.83 -10.30 12.00
CA ILE A 48 2.45 -11.18 10.91
C ILE A 48 3.48 -10.97 9.80
N GLN A 49 4.28 -11.98 9.51
CA GLN A 49 5.32 -11.89 8.48
C GLN A 49 4.70 -11.60 7.10
N PRO A 50 5.47 -11.04 6.15
CA PRO A 50 4.98 -10.77 4.81
C PRO A 50 4.27 -11.99 4.18
N GLY A 51 3.07 -11.77 3.63
CA GLY A 51 2.20 -12.80 3.07
C GLY A 51 1.54 -13.75 4.09
N GLY A 52 1.79 -13.58 5.39
CA GLY A 52 1.14 -14.35 6.45
C GLY A 52 -0.32 -13.95 6.64
N SER A 53 -1.12 -14.87 7.19
CA SER A 53 -2.55 -14.65 7.44
C SER A 53 -2.94 -15.07 8.84
N LEU A 54 -3.60 -14.18 9.58
CA LEU A 54 -4.17 -14.47 10.88
C LEU A 54 -5.69 -14.28 10.85
N ILE A 55 -6.44 -15.30 11.24
CA ILE A 55 -7.89 -15.23 11.42
C ILE A 55 -8.21 -15.47 12.88
N VAL A 56 -9.00 -14.59 13.50
CA VAL A 56 -9.34 -14.60 14.94
C VAL A 56 -10.79 -14.16 15.18
N LYS A 57 -11.32 -14.34 16.40
CA LYS A 57 -12.66 -13.83 16.75
C LYS A 57 -12.68 -12.35 17.09
N GLY A 58 -11.69 -11.86 17.82
CA GLY A 58 -11.62 -10.50 18.32
C GLY A 58 -10.19 -10.15 18.70
N ILE A 59 -9.87 -8.86 18.72
CA ILE A 59 -8.50 -8.40 18.91
C ILE A 59 -8.47 -7.26 19.93
N THR A 60 -7.61 -7.38 20.95
CA THR A 60 -7.24 -6.26 21.82
C THR A 60 -5.76 -5.93 21.61
N VAL A 61 -5.46 -4.72 21.15
CA VAL A 61 -4.10 -4.24 20.87
C VAL A 61 -3.71 -3.18 21.89
N ASN A 62 -3.13 -3.60 23.01
CA ASN A 62 -2.53 -2.71 24.00
C ASN A 62 -1.04 -2.46 23.74
N GLY A 63 -0.39 -3.35 23.00
CA GLY A 63 0.97 -3.20 22.47
C GLY A 63 0.96 -2.88 20.97
N ASN A 64 1.68 -3.68 20.18
CA ASN A 64 1.86 -3.45 18.75
C ASN A 64 1.46 -4.68 17.92
N LEU A 65 0.62 -4.48 16.92
CA LEU A 65 0.34 -5.43 15.85
C LEU A 65 0.99 -4.89 14.56
N GLU A 66 1.88 -5.66 13.94
CA GLU A 66 2.44 -5.35 12.63
C GLU A 66 2.02 -6.42 11.63
N ILE A 67 1.36 -6.00 10.55
CA ILE A 67 0.98 -6.83 9.42
C ILE A 67 1.96 -6.52 8.30
N GLY A 68 2.89 -7.43 8.02
CA GLY A 68 3.90 -7.26 6.99
C GLY A 68 3.29 -7.15 5.58
N ASP A 69 4.11 -6.79 4.60
CA ASP A 69 3.68 -6.61 3.20
C ASP A 69 2.88 -7.82 2.69
N THR A 70 1.76 -7.57 2.01
CA THR A 70 0.81 -8.59 1.51
C THR A 70 0.20 -9.49 2.60
N GLY A 71 0.49 -9.24 3.87
CA GLY A 71 -0.05 -9.97 5.00
C GLY A 71 -1.50 -9.58 5.30
N SER A 72 -2.17 -10.41 6.09
CA SER A 72 -3.57 -10.21 6.42
C SER A 72 -3.91 -10.53 7.87
N VAL A 73 -4.83 -9.76 8.43
CA VAL A 73 -5.52 -10.09 9.67
C VAL A 73 -7.03 -9.98 9.39
N LYS A 74 -7.76 -11.07 9.62
CA LYS A 74 -9.23 -11.09 9.57
C LYS A 74 -9.78 -11.34 10.97
N SER A 75 -10.72 -10.53 11.41
CA SER A 75 -11.44 -10.69 12.68
C SER A 75 -12.91 -10.90 12.41
N GLU A 76 -13.49 -11.94 13.02
CA GLU A 76 -14.95 -12.17 13.02
C GLU A 76 -15.71 -11.28 14.01
N GLY A 77 -15.01 -10.35 14.65
CA GLY A 77 -15.53 -9.43 15.65
C GLY A 77 -14.70 -8.15 15.71
N SER A 78 -14.81 -7.44 16.83
CA SER A 78 -14.24 -6.10 16.99
C SER A 78 -12.74 -6.10 17.30
N ILE A 79 -12.10 -4.96 17.02
CA ILE A 79 -10.76 -4.62 17.49
C ILE A 79 -10.80 -3.41 18.42
N ILE A 80 -10.08 -3.49 19.53
CA ILE A 80 -9.82 -2.38 20.45
C ILE A 80 -8.33 -2.04 20.37
N ILE A 81 -7.99 -0.77 20.15
CA ILE A 81 -6.60 -0.32 20.02
C ILE A 81 -6.32 0.75 21.07
N GLY A 82 -5.40 0.44 21.98
CA GLY A 82 -5.02 1.32 23.07
C GLY A 82 -5.89 1.22 24.31
N VAL A 83 -5.33 1.71 25.41
CA VAL A 83 -6.00 1.77 26.72
C VAL A 83 -6.06 3.22 27.17
N PHE A 84 -7.26 3.69 27.48
CA PHE A 84 -7.50 5.07 27.90
C PHE A 84 -6.63 5.46 29.11
N GLY A 85 -5.88 6.56 28.98
CA GLY A 85 -5.02 7.10 30.04
C GLY A 85 -3.86 6.21 30.49
N SER A 86 -3.52 5.18 29.71
CA SER A 86 -2.41 4.26 30.03
C SER A 86 -1.03 4.86 29.89
N GLN A 87 -0.87 5.99 29.20
CA GLN A 87 0.43 6.62 28.90
C GLN A 87 1.39 5.69 28.13
N LYS A 88 0.86 4.66 27.47
CA LYS A 88 1.59 3.68 26.67
C LYS A 88 1.10 3.72 25.24
N ASN A 89 2.03 3.69 24.29
CA ASN A 89 1.68 3.65 22.88
C ASN A 89 1.06 2.29 22.53
N SER A 90 0.09 2.31 21.63
CA SER A 90 -0.42 1.11 20.98
C SER A 90 -0.49 1.35 19.48
N LYS A 91 -0.28 0.32 18.68
CA LYS A 91 -0.22 0.49 17.24
C LYS A 91 -0.72 -0.72 16.49
N VAL A 92 -1.48 -0.48 15.43
CA VAL A 92 -1.65 -1.43 14.34
C VAL A 92 -0.95 -0.87 13.12
N LYS A 93 0.03 -1.57 12.57
CA LYS A 93 0.79 -1.15 11.39
C LYS A 93 0.54 -2.11 10.25
N LEU A 94 0.24 -1.58 9.06
CA LEU A 94 0.03 -2.35 7.84
C LEU A 94 1.16 -2.04 6.86
N GLY A 95 1.78 -3.09 6.32
CA GLY A 95 2.75 -3.02 5.24
C GLY A 95 2.09 -2.70 3.89
N THR A 96 2.89 -2.75 2.82
CA THR A 96 2.41 -2.57 1.45
C THR A 96 1.42 -3.68 1.09
N LYS A 97 0.23 -3.31 0.60
CA LYS A 97 -0.85 -4.25 0.25
C LYS A 97 -1.26 -5.20 1.39
N ALA A 98 -0.95 -4.85 2.64
CA ALA A 98 -1.47 -5.58 3.78
C ALA A 98 -2.92 -5.19 4.04
N TYR A 99 -3.72 -6.05 4.64
CA TYR A 99 -5.07 -5.68 5.02
C TYR A 99 -5.51 -6.17 6.40
N LEU A 100 -6.39 -5.37 7.02
CA LEU A 100 -7.15 -5.70 8.22
C LEU A 100 -8.63 -5.70 7.83
N SER A 101 -9.30 -6.85 7.93
CA SER A 101 -10.74 -6.96 7.63
C SER A 101 -11.50 -7.39 8.88
N LEU A 102 -12.51 -6.62 9.25
CA LEU A 102 -13.27 -6.78 10.49
C LEU A 102 -14.75 -6.87 10.16
N THR A 103 -15.42 -7.94 10.60
CA THR A 103 -16.88 -7.97 10.61
C THR A 103 -17.46 -7.14 11.76
N GLY A 104 -16.66 -6.86 12.81
CA GLY A 104 -17.02 -6.03 13.96
C GLY A 104 -16.50 -4.59 13.91
N SER A 105 -16.51 -3.95 15.08
CA SER A 105 -16.19 -2.52 15.25
C SER A 105 -14.69 -2.26 15.44
N VAL A 106 -14.25 -1.04 15.14
CA VAL A 106 -12.97 -0.48 15.60
C VAL A 106 -13.24 0.51 16.73
N SER A 107 -12.56 0.34 17.86
CA SER A 107 -12.60 1.30 18.96
C SER A 107 -11.19 1.71 19.38
N GLN A 108 -10.95 3.02 19.43
CA GLN A 108 -9.73 3.58 19.98
C GLN A 108 -9.88 3.84 21.49
N GLY A 109 -8.96 3.31 22.31
CA GLY A 109 -8.72 3.82 23.65
C GLY A 109 -7.59 4.86 23.60
N ASP A 110 -7.84 6.09 24.06
CA ASP A 110 -6.87 7.20 23.97
C ASP A 110 -5.85 7.18 25.14
N PRO A 111 -4.58 6.75 24.92
CA PRO A 111 -3.60 6.64 26.00
C PRO A 111 -3.18 7.99 26.57
N SER A 112 -3.38 9.08 25.82
CA SER A 112 -3.05 10.44 26.26
C SER A 112 -4.04 11.02 27.27
N PHE A 113 -5.16 10.34 27.54
CA PHE A 113 -6.24 10.84 28.38
C PHE A 113 -6.73 12.22 27.89
N MET A 114 -7.17 12.27 26.62
CA MET A 114 -7.63 13.48 25.93
C MET A 114 -6.57 14.60 25.94
N GLY A 115 -5.30 14.23 25.81
CA GLY A 115 -4.17 15.15 25.79
C GLY A 115 -3.59 15.55 27.15
N THR A 116 -4.10 15.02 28.26
CA THR A 116 -3.53 15.28 29.60
C THR A 116 -2.10 14.74 29.75
N PHE A 117 -1.80 13.64 29.07
CA PHE A 117 -0.47 13.03 29.00
C PHE A 117 0.02 13.04 27.54
N PRO A 118 0.70 14.10 27.08
CA PRO A 118 1.14 14.20 25.70
C PRO A 118 2.20 13.15 25.35
N GLY A 119 2.21 12.69 24.09
CA GLY A 119 3.21 11.78 23.56
C GLY A 119 2.84 10.29 23.60
N ALA A 120 1.76 9.90 24.27
CA ALA A 120 1.21 8.55 24.23
C ALA A 120 0.02 8.48 23.25
N MET A 121 0.08 7.59 22.26
CA MET A 121 -0.89 7.51 21.17
C MET A 121 -1.29 6.06 20.89
N SER A 122 -2.55 5.86 20.49
CA SER A 122 -3.00 4.64 19.84
C SER A 122 -3.32 4.90 18.37
N THR A 123 -2.61 4.28 17.43
CA THR A 123 -2.73 4.59 16.00
C THR A 123 -2.90 3.36 15.11
N ILE A 124 -3.46 3.59 13.92
CA ILE A 124 -3.36 2.69 12.78
C ILE A 124 -2.46 3.36 11.74
N ASP A 125 -1.32 2.74 11.46
CA ASP A 125 -0.34 3.22 10.48
C ASP A 125 -0.44 2.39 9.21
N MET A 126 -0.87 3.00 8.11
CA MET A 126 -1.24 2.33 6.86
C MET A 126 -0.17 2.51 5.78
N GLY A 127 0.37 1.40 5.26
CA GLY A 127 1.33 1.36 4.17
C GLY A 127 0.70 1.52 2.79
N THR A 128 1.54 1.52 1.75
CA THR A 128 1.14 1.68 0.35
C THR A 128 0.10 0.63 -0.06
N TYR A 129 -1.05 1.05 -0.56
CA TYR A 129 -2.16 0.19 -1.00
C TYR A 129 -2.68 -0.77 0.08
N SER A 130 -2.45 -0.46 1.35
CA SER A 130 -3.06 -1.21 2.45
C SER A 130 -4.52 -0.85 2.65
N VAL A 131 -5.28 -1.79 3.21
CA VAL A 131 -6.73 -1.65 3.41
C VAL A 131 -7.11 -1.99 4.84
N VAL A 132 -7.94 -1.14 5.44
CA VAL A 132 -8.66 -1.44 6.68
C VAL A 132 -10.15 -1.41 6.34
N GLU A 133 -10.81 -2.56 6.43
CA GLU A 133 -12.24 -2.70 6.19
C GLU A 133 -12.96 -2.99 7.51
N ILE A 134 -13.99 -2.19 7.80
CA ILE A 134 -14.71 -2.20 9.07
C ILE A 134 -16.20 -2.30 8.78
N CYS A 135 -16.81 -3.42 9.16
CA CYS A 135 -18.25 -3.60 9.03
C CYS A 135 -19.06 -3.17 10.25
N GLY A 136 -18.44 -3.12 11.43
CA GLY A 136 -19.02 -2.49 12.60
C GLY A 136 -18.78 -0.98 12.66
N THR A 137 -19.02 -0.40 13.82
CA THR A 137 -18.80 1.03 14.06
C THR A 137 -17.32 1.38 14.10
N PHE A 138 -16.96 2.58 13.66
CA PHE A 138 -15.64 3.16 13.92
C PHE A 138 -15.77 4.22 15.00
N SER A 139 -14.98 4.12 16.08
CA SER A 139 -14.98 5.10 17.16
C SER A 139 -13.57 5.57 17.49
N GLN A 140 -13.33 6.87 17.32
CA GLN A 140 -12.10 7.56 17.70
C GLN A 140 -12.32 8.36 19.00
N GLN A 141 -11.49 8.13 20.00
CA GLN A 141 -11.55 8.86 21.27
C GLN A 141 -10.59 10.06 21.31
N SER A 142 -9.45 9.97 20.61
CA SER A 142 -8.42 11.01 20.62
C SER A 142 -8.93 12.30 19.97
N ILE A 143 -8.68 13.42 20.65
CA ILE A 143 -8.96 14.77 20.13
C ILE A 143 -7.68 15.57 19.83
N THR A 144 -6.51 15.00 20.14
CA THR A 144 -5.21 15.69 20.10
C THR A 144 -4.25 15.13 19.06
N TYR A 145 -4.55 13.97 18.47
CA TYR A 145 -3.76 13.36 17.40
C TYR A 145 -4.66 12.53 16.47
N PRO A 146 -4.28 12.38 15.18
CA PRO A 146 -5.01 11.54 14.24
C PRO A 146 -4.90 10.05 14.59
N PHE A 147 -6.00 9.32 14.42
CA PHE A 147 -6.01 7.88 14.67
C PHE A 147 -5.42 7.09 13.50
N ILE A 148 -5.59 7.58 12.26
CA ILE A 148 -5.10 6.94 11.04
C ILE A 148 -3.94 7.76 10.46
N ASN A 149 -2.80 7.11 10.24
CA ASN A 149 -1.61 7.70 9.61
C ASN A 149 -1.26 6.95 8.34
N TYR A 150 -0.71 7.66 7.36
CA TYR A 150 -0.07 7.04 6.21
C TYR A 150 1.44 6.92 6.44
N VAL A 151 2.00 5.75 6.14
CA VAL A 151 3.45 5.46 6.28
C VAL A 151 4.04 4.79 5.05
N GLY A 152 3.30 4.79 3.93
CA GLY A 152 3.71 4.19 2.66
C GLY A 152 4.56 5.12 1.79
N ALA A 153 4.73 4.72 0.52
CA ALA A 153 5.48 5.50 -0.46
C ALA A 153 4.76 6.81 -0.84
N PRO A 154 5.48 7.90 -1.22
CA PRO A 154 4.90 9.24 -1.44
C PRO A 154 3.83 9.36 -2.54
N LEU A 155 3.70 8.37 -3.43
CA LEU A 155 2.69 8.34 -4.49
C LEU A 155 1.64 7.22 -4.30
N GLY A 156 1.75 6.46 -3.21
CA GLY A 156 0.77 5.44 -2.87
C GLY A 156 -0.49 6.04 -2.25
N LYS A 157 -1.46 5.18 -1.96
CA LYS A 157 -2.66 5.51 -1.20
C LYS A 157 -2.99 4.35 -0.27
N ALA A 158 -3.77 4.57 0.78
CA ALA A 158 -4.31 3.50 1.62
C ALA A 158 -5.79 3.74 1.88
N TYR A 159 -6.57 2.68 2.07
CA TYR A 159 -8.03 2.77 2.18
C TYR A 159 -8.50 2.40 3.59
N CYS A 160 -9.12 3.36 4.28
CA CYS A 160 -9.86 3.12 5.50
C CYS A 160 -11.36 3.16 5.19
N ILE A 161 -12.02 2.01 5.25
CA ILE A 161 -13.39 1.81 4.80
C ILE A 161 -14.25 1.44 6.01
N ALA A 162 -15.18 2.32 6.37
CA ALA A 162 -16.16 2.09 7.42
C ALA A 162 -17.56 1.95 6.81
N LYS A 163 -18.19 0.79 7.04
CA LYS A 163 -19.50 0.45 6.48
C LYS A 163 -20.67 0.76 7.41
N ALA A 164 -20.41 0.97 8.70
CA ALA A 164 -21.39 1.45 9.68
C ALA A 164 -20.99 2.82 10.24
N GLN A 165 -21.71 3.29 11.26
CA GLN A 165 -21.53 4.62 11.84
C GLN A 165 -20.08 4.88 12.25
N VAL A 166 -19.60 6.08 11.89
CA VAL A 166 -18.30 6.60 12.25
C VAL A 166 -18.47 7.71 13.29
N SER A 167 -17.74 7.64 14.39
CA SER A 167 -17.80 8.65 15.45
C SER A 167 -16.43 9.08 15.96
N GLY A 168 -16.36 10.32 16.43
CA GLY A 168 -15.20 10.90 17.09
C GLY A 168 -15.57 11.66 18.37
N GLY A 169 -14.55 12.13 19.10
CA GLY A 169 -14.67 12.91 20.34
C GLY A 169 -15.07 14.38 20.17
N GLY A 170 -15.63 14.78 19.02
CA GLY A 170 -16.11 16.13 18.73
C GLY A 170 -15.12 16.96 17.90
N THR A 171 -13.89 17.14 18.41
CA THR A 171 -12.79 17.80 17.69
C THR A 171 -11.77 16.83 17.11
N SER A 172 -12.10 15.54 17.09
CA SER A 172 -11.25 14.49 16.52
C SER A 172 -10.99 14.73 15.04
N ILE A 173 -9.75 14.49 14.63
CA ILE A 173 -9.32 14.46 13.24
C ILE A 173 -8.96 13.02 12.89
N LEU A 174 -9.50 12.48 11.80
CA LEU A 174 -9.23 11.11 11.35
C LEU A 174 -7.77 10.95 10.92
N SER A 175 -7.34 11.78 9.97
CA SER A 175 -5.97 11.76 9.44
C SER A 175 -5.48 13.14 8.99
N ASN A 176 -4.17 13.34 9.06
CA ASN A 176 -3.50 14.54 8.53
C ASN A 176 -2.86 14.30 7.15
N ASP A 177 -3.12 13.16 6.51
CA ASP A 177 -2.48 12.77 5.25
C ASP A 177 -3.50 12.51 4.12
N SER A 178 -3.30 13.17 2.97
CA SER A 178 -4.15 13.03 1.78
C SER A 178 -4.04 11.68 1.06
N GLN A 179 -2.99 10.90 1.35
CA GLN A 179 -2.81 9.54 0.85
C GLN A 179 -3.72 8.53 1.55
N ILE A 180 -4.31 8.90 2.70
CA ILE A 180 -5.43 8.15 3.28
C ILE A 180 -6.70 8.48 2.52
N ILE A 181 -7.29 7.47 1.88
CA ILE A 181 -8.66 7.51 1.36
C ILE A 181 -9.57 6.97 2.45
N ALA A 182 -10.45 7.83 2.96
CA ALA A 182 -11.43 7.49 3.99
C ALA A 182 -12.83 7.39 3.36
N ILE A 183 -13.45 6.21 3.44
CA ILE A 183 -14.79 5.95 2.92
C ILE A 183 -15.72 5.66 4.10
N ALA A 184 -16.72 6.49 4.30
CA ALA A 184 -17.75 6.31 5.32
C ALA A 184 -19.12 6.08 4.65
N MET A 185 -19.54 4.81 4.55
CA MET A 185 -20.80 4.41 3.90
C MET A 185 -22.03 4.64 4.77
N ASP A 186 -21.84 5.13 6.00
CA ASP A 186 -22.91 5.52 6.92
C ASP A 186 -22.64 6.94 7.47
N THR A 187 -23.41 7.33 8.48
CA THR A 187 -23.33 8.58 9.22
C THR A 187 -21.96 8.79 9.86
N VAL A 188 -21.52 10.04 9.89
CA VAL A 188 -20.30 10.49 10.56
C VAL A 188 -20.69 11.55 11.60
N THR A 189 -20.27 11.37 12.85
CA THR A 189 -20.61 12.27 13.96
C THR A 189 -19.39 12.60 14.82
N GLY A 190 -19.07 13.89 15.00
CA GLY A 190 -17.99 14.31 15.90
C GLY A 190 -16.58 13.93 15.43
N LEU A 191 -16.40 13.64 14.15
CA LEU A 191 -15.10 13.33 13.55
C LEU A 191 -14.93 14.12 12.25
N ALA A 192 -13.86 14.91 12.17
CA ALA A 192 -13.45 15.57 10.93
C ALA A 192 -12.48 14.68 10.15
N PRO A 193 -12.54 14.64 8.81
CA PRO A 193 -11.60 13.85 8.01
C PRO A 193 -10.15 14.38 8.08
N GLY A 194 -9.96 15.66 8.42
CA GLY A 194 -8.65 16.32 8.34
C GLY A 194 -8.22 16.52 6.89
N ASN A 195 -6.98 16.11 6.57
CA ASN A 195 -6.46 16.18 5.20
C ASN A 195 -6.71 14.89 4.40
N ALA A 196 -7.38 13.88 4.98
CA ALA A 196 -7.71 12.65 4.25
C ALA A 196 -8.52 12.94 2.99
N SER A 197 -8.27 12.18 1.93
CA SER A 197 -9.15 12.12 0.77
C SER A 197 -10.46 11.44 1.19
N PHE A 198 -11.53 12.20 1.38
CA PHE A 198 -12.72 11.71 2.07
C PHE A 198 -13.93 11.52 1.14
N CYS A 199 -14.61 10.40 1.30
CA CYS A 199 -15.94 10.16 0.76
C CYS A 199 -16.91 9.77 1.87
N GLY A 200 -17.93 10.59 2.10
CA GLY A 200 -18.96 10.39 3.10
C GLY A 200 -19.57 11.72 3.55
N PRO A 201 -20.50 11.73 4.52
CA PRO A 201 -21.21 10.56 5.06
C PRO A 201 -22.11 9.88 4.01
N ASN A 202 -22.56 8.66 4.31
CA ASN A 202 -23.44 7.85 3.43
C ASN A 202 -22.85 7.62 2.03
N ALA A 203 -21.54 7.39 1.96
CA ALA A 203 -20.81 7.20 0.71
C ALA A 203 -21.42 6.10 -0.16
N THR A 204 -21.49 6.39 -1.47
CA THR A 204 -21.80 5.41 -2.52
C THR A 204 -20.79 5.58 -3.65
N GLN A 205 -20.59 4.55 -4.46
CA GLN A 205 -19.69 4.62 -5.63
C GLN A 205 -20.03 5.80 -6.56
N ALA A 206 -21.33 6.10 -6.75
CA ALA A 206 -21.78 7.20 -7.58
C ALA A 206 -21.42 8.58 -7.02
N MET A 207 -21.31 8.73 -5.70
CA MET A 207 -20.99 10.01 -5.07
C MET A 207 -19.51 10.39 -5.22
N CYS A 208 -18.62 9.40 -5.25
CA CYS A 208 -17.17 9.62 -5.25
C CYS A 208 -16.43 8.58 -6.11
N PRO A 209 -16.72 8.50 -7.42
CA PRO A 209 -16.19 7.44 -8.28
C PRO A 209 -14.65 7.45 -8.37
N ALA A 210 -14.01 8.60 -8.20
CA ALA A 210 -12.55 8.73 -8.22
C ALA A 210 -11.85 8.25 -6.92
N LEU A 211 -12.61 8.11 -5.82
CA LEU A 211 -12.11 7.64 -4.52
C LEU A 211 -12.56 6.22 -4.19
N TRP A 212 -13.60 5.72 -4.86
CA TRP A 212 -14.14 4.38 -4.64
C TRP A 212 -13.20 3.33 -5.23
N PRO A 213 -12.61 2.42 -4.42
CA PRO A 213 -11.76 1.39 -4.96
C PRO A 213 -12.58 0.33 -5.71
N VAL A 214 -11.97 -0.23 -6.76
CA VAL A 214 -12.47 -1.46 -7.39
C VAL A 214 -12.45 -2.59 -6.34
N GLY A 215 -13.41 -3.51 -6.43
CA GLY A 215 -13.58 -4.60 -5.45
C GLY A 215 -14.37 -4.25 -4.19
N LEU A 216 -14.65 -2.96 -3.92
CA LEU A 216 -15.53 -2.58 -2.82
C LEU A 216 -17.01 -2.64 -3.25
N PRO A 217 -17.85 -3.53 -2.70
CA PRO A 217 -19.27 -3.57 -3.00
C PRO A 217 -20.00 -2.31 -2.53
N GLY A 218 -21.00 -1.88 -3.30
CA GLY A 218 -21.89 -0.78 -2.90
C GLY A 218 -22.85 -1.15 -1.76
N ASP A 219 -23.04 -2.44 -1.48
CA ASP A 219 -23.80 -2.92 -0.32
C ASP A 219 -22.95 -2.84 0.95
N LYS A 220 -23.32 -1.93 1.86
CA LYS A 220 -22.63 -1.75 3.15
C LYS A 220 -22.78 -2.95 4.09
N PHE A 221 -23.73 -3.86 3.85
CA PHE A 221 -23.88 -5.07 4.66
C PHE A 221 -23.00 -6.24 4.17
N ALA A 222 -22.39 -6.12 2.99
CA ALA A 222 -21.45 -7.10 2.47
C ALA A 222 -20.07 -6.86 3.10
N CYS A 223 -19.52 -7.86 3.81
CA CYS A 223 -18.28 -7.76 4.58
C CYS A 223 -17.20 -8.70 4.05
N GLY A 224 -15.93 -8.38 4.33
CA GLY A 224 -14.81 -9.27 4.01
C GLY A 224 -14.25 -9.09 2.61
N PHE A 225 -14.35 -7.87 2.04
CA PHE A 225 -13.89 -7.52 0.70
C PHE A 225 -12.52 -6.81 0.70
N ALA A 226 -11.85 -6.69 1.85
CA ALA A 226 -10.54 -6.07 1.91
C ALA A 226 -9.49 -6.75 1.01
N ASP A 227 -9.57 -8.08 0.86
CA ASP A 227 -8.72 -8.83 -0.06
C ASP A 227 -9.04 -8.52 -1.52
N GLU A 228 -10.32 -8.49 -1.91
CA GLU A 228 -10.74 -8.08 -3.25
C GLU A 228 -10.28 -6.65 -3.57
N VAL A 229 -10.45 -5.71 -2.64
CA VAL A 229 -9.94 -4.34 -2.80
C VAL A 229 -8.42 -4.33 -3.00
N VAL A 230 -7.65 -5.06 -2.18
CA VAL A 230 -6.18 -5.13 -2.36
C VAL A 230 -5.79 -5.76 -3.70
N LEU A 231 -6.49 -6.82 -4.12
CA LEU A 231 -6.23 -7.50 -5.39
C LEU A 231 -6.50 -6.59 -6.58
N GLU A 232 -7.58 -5.83 -6.54
CA GLU A 232 -7.98 -4.92 -7.63
C GLU A 232 -7.23 -3.58 -7.61
N LEU A 233 -6.48 -3.27 -6.54
CA LEU A 233 -5.49 -2.17 -6.54
C LEU A 233 -4.30 -2.47 -7.47
N ASP A 234 -4.17 -3.71 -7.96
CA ASP A 234 -3.33 -4.07 -9.10
C ASP A 234 -4.00 -3.75 -10.44
N ASP A 235 -4.32 -2.48 -10.68
CA ASP A 235 -4.71 -1.98 -12.02
C ASP A 235 -3.50 -1.92 -12.99
N TYR A 236 -2.50 -2.76 -12.73
CA TYR A 236 -1.17 -2.76 -13.31
C TYR A 236 -0.72 -4.18 -13.62
N CYS A 237 -1.09 -4.65 -14.80
CA CYS A 237 -0.53 -5.90 -15.32
C CYS A 237 0.99 -5.80 -15.36
N THR A 238 1.65 -6.64 -14.57
CA THR A 238 3.08 -6.92 -14.68
C THR A 238 3.20 -8.42 -14.88
N LYS A 239 3.89 -8.84 -15.93
CA LYS A 239 4.27 -10.24 -16.09
C LYS A 239 5.53 -10.46 -15.27
N PRO A 240 5.50 -11.33 -14.24
CA PRO A 240 6.71 -11.66 -13.49
C PRO A 240 7.80 -12.14 -14.45
N GLY A 241 9.05 -11.72 -14.21
CA GLY A 241 10.18 -12.25 -14.97
C GLY A 241 10.27 -13.77 -14.77
N ILE A 242 10.46 -14.52 -15.85
CA ILE A 242 10.70 -15.97 -15.78
C ILE A 242 12.12 -16.19 -15.25
N SER A 243 12.28 -16.96 -14.17
CA SER A 243 13.58 -17.40 -13.69
C SER A 243 14.03 -18.66 -14.44
N GLY A 244 15.34 -18.80 -14.67
CA GLY A 244 15.90 -19.97 -15.37
C GLY A 244 17.22 -19.68 -16.07
N THR A 245 17.67 -20.65 -16.85
CA THR A 245 18.83 -20.49 -17.75
C THR A 245 18.44 -19.56 -18.91
N PRO A 246 19.25 -18.54 -19.22
CA PRO A 246 19.02 -17.68 -20.39
C PRO A 246 18.92 -18.51 -21.67
N ASP A 247 17.91 -18.25 -22.50
CA ASP A 247 17.72 -18.84 -23.82
C ASP A 247 18.41 -18.01 -24.92
N GLY A 248 18.90 -16.82 -24.58
CA GLY A 248 19.69 -15.98 -25.47
C GLY A 248 20.60 -14.99 -24.74
N TYR A 249 21.47 -14.36 -25.51
CA TYR A 249 22.39 -13.33 -25.04
C TYR A 249 22.34 -12.10 -25.93
N THR A 250 22.56 -10.94 -25.32
CA THR A 250 22.48 -9.65 -26.00
C THR A 250 23.57 -9.50 -27.04
N LYS A 251 23.18 -9.20 -28.29
CA LYS A 251 24.12 -9.10 -29.43
C LYS A 251 24.55 -7.68 -29.76
N MET A 252 23.78 -6.68 -29.32
CA MET A 252 24.03 -5.27 -29.60
C MET A 252 24.09 -4.49 -28.30
N GLY A 253 25.08 -3.61 -28.17
CA GLY A 253 25.16 -2.73 -27.02
C GLY A 253 25.87 -1.42 -27.32
N ILE A 254 25.53 -0.40 -26.55
CA ILE A 254 26.19 0.91 -26.52
C ILE A 254 26.69 1.13 -25.08
N THR A 255 28.00 1.30 -24.90
CA THR A 255 28.62 1.59 -23.60
C THR A 255 29.53 2.80 -23.71
N ILE A 256 29.52 3.61 -22.66
CA ILE A 256 30.51 4.67 -22.44
C ILE A 256 31.59 4.26 -21.43
N GLN A 257 31.54 3.02 -20.95
CA GLN A 257 32.52 2.45 -20.03
C GLN A 257 33.64 1.75 -20.78
N GLN A 258 34.69 1.38 -20.04
CA GLN A 258 35.64 0.39 -20.53
C GLN A 258 34.90 -0.94 -20.75
N LYS A 259 34.80 -1.36 -22.01
CA LYS A 259 34.16 -2.62 -22.41
C LYS A 259 34.83 -3.78 -21.67
N THR A 260 34.07 -4.50 -20.87
CA THR A 260 34.53 -5.72 -20.19
C THR A 260 34.56 -6.89 -21.17
N THR A 261 35.35 -7.92 -20.84
CA THR A 261 35.41 -9.14 -21.64
C THR A 261 34.01 -9.76 -21.73
N SER A 262 33.62 -10.17 -22.93
CA SER A 262 32.32 -10.76 -23.25
C SER A 262 31.12 -9.82 -23.15
N TRP A 263 31.29 -8.51 -22.96
CA TRP A 263 30.19 -7.56 -23.12
C TRP A 263 29.89 -7.31 -24.62
N PRO A 264 28.62 -7.17 -25.07
CA PRO A 264 27.37 -7.29 -24.31
C PRO A 264 26.83 -8.73 -24.20
N GLU A 265 27.54 -9.71 -24.75
CA GLU A 265 27.14 -11.12 -24.81
C GLU A 265 27.02 -11.80 -23.44
N ASN A 266 27.48 -11.16 -22.36
CA ASN A 266 27.29 -11.60 -20.99
C ASN A 266 25.99 -11.07 -20.36
N ILE A 267 25.22 -10.24 -21.07
CA ILE A 267 23.91 -9.75 -20.64
C ILE A 267 22.84 -10.70 -21.21
N PRO A 268 22.16 -11.49 -20.36
CA PRO A 268 21.17 -12.45 -20.83
C PRO A 268 19.90 -11.77 -21.35
N ASN A 269 19.31 -12.33 -22.40
CA ASN A 269 17.96 -12.04 -22.91
C ASN A 269 17.64 -10.56 -23.26
N GLY A 270 18.65 -9.71 -23.46
CA GLY A 270 18.48 -8.34 -23.93
C GLY A 270 18.49 -8.24 -25.46
N PHE A 271 17.63 -7.39 -26.03
CA PHE A 271 17.73 -7.02 -27.45
C PHE A 271 18.79 -5.93 -27.70
N LEU A 272 18.97 -5.03 -26.74
CA LEU A 272 19.94 -3.93 -26.75
C LEU A 272 20.43 -3.68 -25.32
N ALA A 273 21.75 -3.63 -25.12
CA ALA A 273 22.36 -3.22 -23.87
C ALA A 273 22.81 -1.75 -23.92
N LEU A 274 22.35 -0.92 -22.97
CA LEU A 274 22.84 0.46 -22.81
C LEU A 274 23.54 0.57 -21.45
N GLU A 275 24.81 0.98 -21.44
CA GLU A 275 25.60 1.05 -20.21
C GLU A 275 26.24 2.43 -20.02
N SER A 276 25.94 3.05 -18.87
CA SER A 276 26.47 4.36 -18.47
C SER A 276 26.39 4.52 -16.96
N LYS A 277 27.39 5.15 -16.33
CA LYS A 277 27.33 5.56 -14.90
C LYS A 277 27.04 7.05 -14.72
N THR A 278 27.25 7.88 -15.75
CA THR A 278 27.32 9.35 -15.61
C THR A 278 26.56 10.11 -16.68
N LYS A 279 26.03 9.43 -17.71
CA LYS A 279 25.27 10.03 -18.81
C LYS A 279 23.87 9.44 -18.85
N GLY A 280 22.86 10.31 -18.98
CA GLY A 280 21.49 9.89 -19.22
C GLY A 280 21.26 9.50 -20.68
N PHE A 281 20.23 8.69 -20.90
CA PHE A 281 19.70 8.39 -22.24
C PHE A 281 18.57 9.38 -22.56
N VAL A 282 18.63 10.01 -23.73
CA VAL A 282 17.58 10.92 -24.21
C VAL A 282 17.07 10.37 -25.52
N ILE A 283 15.77 10.06 -25.58
CA ILE A 283 15.08 9.69 -26.81
C ILE A 283 14.99 10.93 -27.71
N THR A 284 15.15 10.76 -29.03
CA THR A 284 14.99 11.84 -30.00
C THR A 284 13.65 12.54 -29.81
N ARG A 285 13.69 13.84 -29.53
CA ARG A 285 12.50 14.68 -29.35
C ARG A 285 12.18 15.37 -30.67
N VAL A 286 10.96 15.20 -31.15
CA VAL A 286 10.51 15.76 -32.43
C VAL A 286 9.32 16.71 -32.21
N PRO A 287 9.14 17.74 -33.04
CA PRO A 287 7.99 18.64 -32.92
C PRO A 287 6.66 17.89 -32.93
N HIS A 288 6.44 17.04 -33.94
CA HIS A 288 5.26 16.19 -34.08
C HIS A 288 5.46 15.09 -35.13
N VAL A 289 4.82 13.93 -34.93
CA VAL A 289 4.56 12.89 -35.95
C VAL A 289 3.10 12.46 -35.89
N SER A 290 2.40 12.50 -37.03
CA SER A 290 0.99 12.14 -37.11
C SER A 290 0.79 10.63 -36.95
N GLN A 291 -0.39 10.21 -36.45
CA GLN A 291 -0.69 8.77 -36.25
C GLN A 291 -0.48 7.96 -37.52
N THR A 292 -0.97 8.46 -38.66
CA THR A 292 -0.61 7.92 -39.98
C THR A 292 0.42 8.87 -40.58
N PRO A 293 1.63 8.40 -40.96
CA PRO A 293 2.67 9.27 -41.48
C PRO A 293 2.19 10.10 -42.68
N GLN A 294 2.46 11.39 -42.66
CA GLN A 294 2.06 12.31 -43.73
C GLN A 294 3.13 13.36 -44.04
N LEU A 295 2.98 14.00 -45.20
CA LEU A 295 3.88 15.08 -45.62
C LEU A 295 3.83 16.22 -44.59
N GLY A 296 4.99 16.60 -44.07
CA GLY A 296 5.13 17.64 -43.04
C GLY A 296 5.37 17.11 -41.62
N ASP A 297 5.29 15.80 -41.39
CA ASP A 297 5.73 15.19 -40.13
C ASP A 297 7.24 15.34 -39.95
N ALA A 298 7.68 15.44 -38.69
CA ALA A 298 9.11 15.58 -38.36
C ALA A 298 9.94 14.34 -38.74
N VAL A 299 9.31 13.19 -38.95
CA VAL A 299 9.93 11.96 -39.43
C VAL A 299 9.33 11.61 -40.79
N THR A 300 10.07 11.88 -41.86
CA THR A 300 9.60 11.71 -43.25
C THR A 300 9.60 10.25 -43.71
N GLU A 301 10.49 9.42 -43.18
CA GLU A 301 10.60 7.99 -43.51
C GLU A 301 10.66 7.11 -42.25
N PRO A 302 9.52 6.89 -41.57
CA PRO A 302 9.50 6.07 -40.38
C PRO A 302 9.82 4.60 -40.71
N LYS A 303 10.60 3.94 -39.85
CA LYS A 303 10.88 2.51 -39.92
C LYS A 303 10.29 1.82 -38.69
N GLU A 304 9.82 0.59 -38.87
CA GLU A 304 9.25 -0.19 -37.78
C GLU A 304 10.21 -0.26 -36.58
N GLY A 305 9.66 -0.09 -35.38
CA GLY A 305 10.42 -0.07 -34.13
C GLY A 305 11.05 1.27 -33.76
N MET A 306 10.92 2.31 -34.61
CA MET A 306 11.37 3.66 -34.24
C MET A 306 10.60 4.20 -33.04
N ILE A 307 11.31 4.87 -32.14
CA ILE A 307 10.77 5.51 -30.94
C ILE A 307 11.16 6.99 -30.95
N VAL A 308 10.19 7.88 -30.71
CA VAL A 308 10.40 9.32 -30.57
C VAL A 308 9.63 9.87 -29.37
N TYR A 309 10.08 10.98 -28.81
CA TYR A 309 9.24 11.79 -27.92
C TYR A 309 8.59 12.91 -28.74
N ASP A 310 7.26 12.86 -28.89
CA ASP A 310 6.47 13.86 -29.61
C ASP A 310 6.17 15.03 -28.67
N ILE A 311 6.65 16.23 -29.01
CA ILE A 311 6.51 17.41 -28.14
C ILE A 311 5.07 17.92 -28.15
N GLN A 312 4.38 17.86 -29.29
CA GLN A 312 3.00 18.30 -29.43
C GLN A 312 2.05 17.39 -28.63
N ASP A 313 2.21 16.07 -28.79
CA ASP A 313 1.33 15.08 -28.15
C ASP A 313 1.79 14.70 -26.73
N ARG A 314 2.98 15.16 -26.33
CA ARG A 314 3.58 14.98 -24.99
C ARG A 314 3.69 13.52 -24.57
N CYS A 315 4.00 12.64 -25.51
CA CYS A 315 4.12 11.20 -25.26
C CYS A 315 5.34 10.61 -26.00
N VAL A 316 5.80 9.45 -25.53
CA VAL A 316 6.73 8.61 -26.30
C VAL A 316 5.90 7.83 -27.32
N LYS A 317 6.22 7.95 -28.60
CA LYS A 317 5.56 7.22 -29.69
C LYS A 317 6.44 6.11 -30.25
N LEU A 318 5.81 4.97 -30.57
CA LEU A 318 6.40 3.87 -31.32
C LEU A 318 5.77 3.81 -32.72
N TYR A 319 6.57 3.64 -33.75
CA TYR A 319 6.09 3.30 -35.09
C TYR A 319 6.02 1.78 -35.26
N ASN A 320 4.84 1.22 -35.46
CA ASN A 320 4.63 -0.23 -35.60
C ASN A 320 4.80 -0.77 -37.04
N GLY A 321 5.39 0.03 -37.94
CA GLY A 321 5.49 -0.29 -39.37
C GLY A 321 4.39 0.35 -40.23
N THR A 322 3.28 0.78 -39.62
CA THR A 322 2.15 1.43 -40.32
C THR A 322 1.69 2.74 -39.67
N GLN A 323 1.73 2.83 -38.34
CA GLN A 323 1.22 3.96 -37.58
C GLN A 323 2.15 4.31 -36.41
N TRP A 324 2.20 5.60 -36.10
CA TRP A 324 2.72 6.10 -34.84
C TRP A 324 1.64 6.04 -33.77
N LYS A 325 1.95 5.45 -32.61
CA LYS A 325 1.06 5.47 -31.45
C LYS A 325 1.84 5.87 -30.21
N CYS A 326 1.20 6.63 -29.32
CA CYS A 326 1.73 6.79 -27.98
C CYS A 326 1.87 5.39 -27.35
N ILE A 327 3.01 5.12 -26.72
CA ILE A 327 3.21 3.88 -25.98
C ILE A 327 2.30 3.95 -24.77
N GLU A 328 1.28 3.11 -24.78
CA GLU A 328 0.34 2.94 -23.70
C GLU A 328 0.58 1.59 -23.06
N ARG A 329 0.54 1.58 -21.73
CA ARG A 329 0.65 0.35 -20.97
C ARG A 329 -0.66 -0.43 -21.12
N SER A 330 -0.58 -1.69 -21.53
CA SER A 330 -1.73 -2.55 -21.78
C SER A 330 -1.50 -3.95 -21.21
N CYS A 331 -2.59 -4.65 -20.90
CA CYS A 331 -2.61 -6.04 -20.44
C CYS A 331 -2.78 -6.97 -21.64
N ASN A 332 -1.67 -7.26 -22.34
CA ASN A 332 -1.71 -8.03 -23.59
C ASN A 332 -1.37 -9.53 -23.40
N ASP A 333 -1.41 -10.04 -22.18
CA ASP A 333 -1.15 -11.44 -21.83
C ASP A 333 -2.19 -11.96 -20.84
#